data_AF-A0A3D5T0P5-F1
#
_entry.id   AF-A0A3D5T0P5-F1
#
_cell.length_a   1.000
_cell.length_b   1.000
_cell.length_c   1.000
_cell.angle_alpha   90.00
_cell.angle_beta   90.00
_cell.angle_gamma   90.00
#
_symmetry.space_group_name_H-M   'P 1'
#
loop_
_entity.id
_entity.type
_entity.pdbx_description
1 polymer ?
#
loop_
_entity_poly.entity_id
_entity_poly.type
_entity_poly.pdbx_seq_one_letter_code
_entity_poly.pdbx_strand_id
1 'polypeptide(L)'
;GLLAGAAAALPPGRHVAGLREASGAGAAMLAWEARAGRMRAGLGEFAGFEAAGVDLLFVAGDEALAALRASLEGDPLAVMKRMIRRGELLFYVLKARHELQEAGYEDFLDSLGLAFLGACR
;
A
#
# COMPACT_ATOMS: atom_id res chain seq x y z
N GLY A 1 -7.96 0.00 -35.97
CA GLY A 1 -8.58 1.18 -35.34
C GLY A 1 -7.78 1.55 -34.13
N LEU A 2 -7.42 2.83 -33.98
CA LEU A 2 -6.62 3.37 -32.88
C LEU A 2 -7.28 3.19 -31.50
N LEU A 3 -6.41 3.20 -30.49
CA LEU A 3 -6.60 3.07 -29.04
C LEU A 3 -7.61 4.04 -28.41
N ALA A 4 -8.29 3.59 -27.36
CA ALA A 4 -8.65 4.43 -26.21
C ALA A 4 -8.44 3.60 -24.93
N GLY A 5 -7.31 3.85 -24.27
CA GLY A 5 -7.00 3.31 -22.95
C GLY A 5 -7.88 4.00 -21.92
N ALA A 6 -8.95 3.32 -21.50
CA ALA A 6 -9.60 3.66 -20.24
C ALA A 6 -8.77 3.00 -19.13
N ALA A 7 -7.99 3.81 -18.42
CA ALA A 7 -7.67 3.49 -17.03
C ALA A 7 -9.01 3.29 -16.35
N ALA A 8 -9.41 2.03 -16.15
CA ALA A 8 -10.65 1.72 -15.47
C ALA A 8 -10.46 2.18 -14.02
N ALA A 9 -10.91 3.40 -13.75
CA ALA A 9 -11.16 3.88 -12.41
C ALA A 9 -12.10 2.86 -11.77
N LEU A 10 -11.55 2.02 -10.91
CA LEU A 10 -12.32 1.05 -10.17
C LEU A 10 -13.31 1.82 -9.28
N PRO A 11 -14.61 1.46 -9.30
CA PRO A 11 -15.62 2.25 -8.62
C PRO A 11 -15.39 2.30 -7.10
N PRO A 12 -15.46 3.49 -6.47
CA PRO A 12 -15.34 3.64 -5.03
C PRO A 12 -16.38 2.79 -4.30
N GLY A 13 -15.94 2.00 -3.30
CA GLY A 13 -16.84 1.28 -2.37
C GLY A 13 -16.85 -0.25 -2.50
N ARG A 14 -16.50 -0.83 -3.66
CA ARG A 14 -16.45 -2.30 -3.80
C ARG A 14 -15.28 -2.94 -3.03
N HIS A 15 -14.23 -2.17 -2.77
CA HIS A 15 -12.99 -2.61 -2.12
C HIS A 15 -13.07 -2.61 -0.59
N VAL A 16 -13.84 -1.69 0.00
CA VAL A 16 -14.05 -1.64 1.46
C VAL A 16 -14.89 -2.82 1.93
N ALA A 17 -15.82 -3.31 1.10
CA ALA A 17 -16.57 -4.52 1.37
C ALA A 17 -15.65 -5.76 1.37
N GLY A 18 -14.82 -5.94 0.34
CA GLY A 18 -13.88 -7.06 0.26
C GLY A 18 -12.84 -7.08 1.39
N LEU A 19 -12.35 -5.90 1.83
CA LEU A 19 -11.45 -5.82 2.98
C LEU A 19 -12.19 -6.03 4.31
N ARG A 20 -13.42 -5.51 4.49
CA ARG A 20 -14.19 -5.80 5.72
C ARG A 20 -14.62 -7.26 5.82
N GLU A 21 -14.87 -7.92 4.69
CA GLU A 21 -15.20 -9.34 4.62
C GLU A 21 -13.96 -10.23 4.79
N ALA A 22 -12.82 -9.89 4.15
CA ALA A 22 -11.58 -10.65 4.28
C ALA A 22 -10.84 -10.39 5.61
N SER A 23 -10.91 -9.15 6.11
CA SER A 23 -10.24 -8.69 7.32
C SER A 23 -11.20 -8.54 8.50
N GLY A 24 -12.23 -9.38 8.58
CA GLY A 24 -13.22 -9.37 9.66
C GLY A 24 -12.57 -9.01 11.00
N ALA A 25 -13.21 -8.15 11.79
CA ALA A 25 -12.63 -7.54 12.99
C ALA A 25 -11.63 -8.47 13.71
N GLY A 26 -10.34 -8.09 13.74
CA GLY A 26 -9.27 -8.92 14.31
C GLY A 26 -8.26 -9.52 13.32
N ALA A 27 -8.21 -9.07 12.05
CA ALA A 27 -7.18 -9.52 11.12
C ALA A 27 -5.76 -9.15 11.61
N ALA A 28 -4.81 -10.09 11.51
CA ALA A 28 -3.44 -9.84 11.92
C ALA A 28 -2.80 -8.72 11.08
N MET A 29 -2.17 -7.76 11.75
CA MET A 29 -1.46 -6.64 11.15
C MET A 29 -0.03 -6.62 11.65
N LEU A 30 0.93 -6.47 10.75
CA LEU A 30 2.33 -6.17 11.08
C LEU A 30 2.56 -4.69 10.83
N ALA A 31 2.75 -3.94 11.92
CA ALA A 31 3.03 -2.51 11.85
C ALA A 31 4.54 -2.27 11.94
N TRP A 32 5.04 -1.45 11.02
CA TRP A 32 6.41 -0.95 11.05
C TRP A 32 6.41 0.55 11.36
N GLU A 33 7.19 0.94 12.35
CA GLU A 33 7.35 2.33 12.77
C GLU A 33 8.84 2.72 12.70
N ALA A 34 9.14 3.76 11.94
CA ALA A 34 10.46 4.40 11.97
C ALA A 34 10.50 5.39 13.14
N ARG A 35 11.23 5.06 14.21
CA ARG A 35 11.39 5.93 15.39
C ARG A 35 12.85 6.14 15.72
N ALA A 36 13.27 7.41 15.78
CA ALA A 36 14.64 7.83 16.10
C ALA A 36 15.72 7.10 15.26
N GLY A 37 15.48 6.97 13.95
CA GLY A 37 16.41 6.32 13.01
C GLY A 37 16.47 4.80 13.11
N ARG A 38 15.55 4.16 13.85
CA ARG A 38 15.43 2.70 13.92
C ARG A 38 14.06 2.26 13.45
N MET A 39 14.03 1.14 12.72
CA MET A 39 12.78 0.47 12.38
C MET A 39 12.34 -0.45 13.52
N ARG A 40 11.09 -0.32 13.96
CA ARG A 40 10.45 -1.26 14.89
C ARG A 40 9.31 -1.96 14.17
N ALA A 41 9.20 -3.26 14.36
CA ALA A 41 8.10 -4.06 13.84
C ALA A 41 7.31 -4.66 15.01
N GLY A 42 5.98 -4.61 14.94
CA GLY A 42 5.09 -5.17 15.96
C GLY A 42 3.89 -5.84 15.32
N LEU A 43 3.51 -7.01 15.84
CA LEU A 43 2.27 -7.67 15.48
C LEU A 43 1.12 -7.07 16.31
N GLY A 44 -0.02 -6.87 15.66
CA GLY A 44 -1.26 -6.39 16.27
C GLY A 44 -2.46 -6.82 15.44
N GLU A 45 -3.60 -6.22 15.74
CA GLU A 45 -4.85 -6.47 15.04
C GLU A 45 -5.25 -5.23 14.24
N PHE A 46 -5.75 -5.44 13.02
CA PHE A 46 -6.35 -4.40 12.21
C PHE A 46 -7.76 -4.10 12.73
N ALA A 47 -7.88 -2.99 13.47
CA ALA A 47 -9.16 -2.51 14.01
C ALA A 47 -9.93 -1.59 13.03
N GLY A 48 -9.49 -1.49 11.78
CA GLY A 48 -10.04 -0.58 10.77
C GLY A 48 -9.10 0.58 10.43
N PHE A 49 -9.36 1.25 9.30
CA PHE A 49 -8.47 2.28 8.74
C PHE A 49 -8.18 3.45 9.68
N GLU A 50 -9.20 3.98 10.36
CA GLU A 50 -9.03 5.12 11.28
C GLU A 50 -8.19 4.76 12.52
N ALA A 51 -8.32 3.52 12.99
CA ALA A 51 -7.62 3.02 14.18
C ALA A 51 -6.25 2.38 13.86
N ALA A 52 -5.92 2.20 12.57
CA ALA A 52 -4.70 1.51 12.15
C ALA A 52 -3.41 2.24 12.59
N GLY A 53 -3.47 3.57 12.70
CA GLY A 53 -2.34 4.36 13.18
C GLY A 53 -1.08 4.28 12.31
N VAL A 54 -1.23 3.98 11.03
CA VAL A 54 -0.13 3.88 10.05
C VAL A 54 -0.28 4.92 8.96
N ASP A 55 0.84 5.37 8.40
CA ASP A 55 0.82 6.32 7.28
C ASP A 55 0.39 5.65 5.97
N LEU A 56 0.88 4.44 5.78
CA LEU A 56 0.70 3.60 4.60
C LEU A 56 0.21 2.23 5.03
N LEU A 57 -0.79 1.70 4.33
CA LEU A 57 -1.32 0.36 4.58
C LEU A 57 -1.24 -0.49 3.31
N PHE A 58 -0.62 -1.66 3.44
CA PHE A 58 -0.57 -2.69 2.42
C PHE A 58 -1.48 -3.85 2.83
N VAL A 59 -2.29 -4.33 1.89
CA VAL A 59 -3.11 -5.53 2.08
C VAL A 59 -2.77 -6.51 0.98
N ALA A 60 -2.36 -7.71 1.37
CA ALA A 60 -1.96 -8.77 0.46
C ALA A 60 -2.39 -10.11 1.04
N GLY A 61 -2.70 -11.08 0.17
CA GLY A 61 -2.87 -12.48 0.57
C GLY A 61 -1.53 -13.17 0.84
N ASP A 62 -1.60 -14.38 1.38
CA ASP A 62 -0.42 -15.15 1.79
C ASP A 62 0.54 -15.41 0.63
N GLU A 63 0.04 -15.70 -0.58
CA GLU A 63 0.86 -15.94 -1.76
C GLU A 63 1.63 -14.69 -2.20
N ALA A 64 0.97 -13.52 -2.13
CA ALA A 64 1.61 -12.25 -2.45
C ALA A 64 2.68 -11.88 -1.41
N LEU A 65 2.41 -12.13 -0.12
CA LEU A 65 3.41 -11.95 0.94
C LEU A 65 4.60 -12.90 0.79
N ALA A 66 4.36 -14.17 0.44
CA ALA A 66 5.41 -15.15 0.20
C ALA A 66 6.30 -14.76 -0.99
N ALA A 67 5.68 -14.32 -2.09
CA ALA A 67 6.40 -13.84 -3.27
C ALA A 67 7.21 -12.56 -2.96
N LEU A 68 6.66 -11.63 -2.17
CA LEU A 68 7.39 -10.44 -1.73
C LEU A 68 8.60 -10.84 -0.87
N ARG A 69 8.42 -11.76 0.09
CA ARG A 69 9.50 -12.28 0.92
C ARG A 69 10.62 -12.93 0.09
N ALA A 70 10.26 -13.70 -0.93
CA ALA A 70 11.24 -14.32 -1.84
C ALA A 70 12.02 -13.29 -2.67
N SER A 71 11.47 -12.09 -2.87
CA SER A 71 12.10 -11.01 -3.64
C SER A 71 13.05 -10.11 -2.84
N LEU A 72 13.17 -10.30 -1.52
CA LEU A 72 13.95 -9.41 -0.64
C LEU A 72 15.45 -9.38 -0.97
N GLU A 73 15.99 -10.42 -1.61
CA GLU A 73 17.39 -10.47 -2.05
C GLU A 73 17.62 -9.76 -3.41
N GLY A 74 16.55 -9.34 -4.08
CA GLY A 74 16.57 -8.70 -5.39
C GLY A 74 15.95 -7.30 -5.36
N ASP A 75 14.95 -7.09 -6.22
CA ASP A 75 14.21 -5.82 -6.32
C ASP A 75 12.77 -6.00 -5.80
N PRO A 76 12.55 -5.90 -4.48
CA PRO A 76 11.24 -6.05 -3.90
C PRO A 76 10.27 -4.94 -4.34
N LEU A 77 10.76 -3.73 -4.64
CA LEU A 77 9.92 -2.61 -5.08
C LEU A 77 9.32 -2.87 -6.46
N ALA A 78 10.09 -3.42 -7.41
CA ALA A 78 9.56 -3.82 -8.71
C ALA A 78 8.51 -4.94 -8.60
N VAL A 79 8.69 -5.87 -7.65
CA VAL A 79 7.71 -6.92 -7.37
C VAL A 79 6.43 -6.34 -6.77
N MET A 80 6.53 -5.48 -5.75
CA MET A 80 5.39 -4.77 -5.17
C MET A 80 4.62 -3.99 -6.24
N LYS A 81 5.31 -3.20 -7.06
CA LYS A 81 4.70 -2.44 -8.16
C LYS A 81 3.91 -3.34 -9.12
N ARG A 82 4.44 -4.52 -9.44
CA ARG A 82 3.75 -5.50 -10.30
C ARG A 82 2.50 -6.07 -9.61
N MET A 83 2.59 -6.40 -8.34
CA MET A 83 1.45 -6.91 -7.54
C MET A 83 0.34 -5.86 -7.42
N ILE A 84 0.70 -4.59 -7.20
CA ILE A 84 -0.26 -3.45 -7.20
C ILE A 84 -1.01 -3.40 -8.52
N ARG A 85 -0.27 -3.44 -9.64
CA ARG A 85 -0.87 -3.37 -10.99
C ARG A 85 -1.78 -4.57 -11.31
N ARG A 86 -1.55 -5.72 -10.67
CA ARG A 86 -2.36 -6.94 -10.83
C ARG A 86 -3.53 -7.05 -9.84
N GLY A 87 -3.58 -6.17 -8.85
CA GLY A 87 -4.57 -6.24 -7.77
C GLY A 87 -4.29 -7.33 -6.73
N GLU A 88 -3.07 -7.90 -6.73
CA GLU A 88 -2.62 -8.91 -5.76
C GLU A 88 -2.18 -8.26 -4.43
N LEU A 89 -1.81 -6.99 -4.47
CA LEU A 89 -1.45 -6.17 -3.32
C LEU A 89 -2.18 -4.83 -3.42
N LEU A 90 -3.03 -4.55 -2.44
CA LEU A 90 -3.70 -3.27 -2.30
C LEU A 90 -2.84 -2.32 -1.50
N PHE A 91 -2.90 -1.06 -1.87
CA PHE A 91 -2.14 -0.01 -1.24
C PHE A 91 -3.05 1.16 -0.90
N TYR A 92 -2.98 1.62 0.34
CA TYR A 92 -3.74 2.74 0.86
C TYR A 92 -2.80 3.76 1.50
N VAL A 93 -3.07 5.02 1.20
CA VAL A 93 -2.44 6.18 1.83
C VAL A 93 -3.41 6.75 2.85
N LEU A 94 -3.04 6.75 4.13
CA LEU A 94 -3.93 7.17 5.23
C LEU A 94 -3.59 8.56 5.78
N LYS A 95 -2.49 9.15 5.32
CA LYS A 95 -2.06 10.50 5.67
C LYS A 95 -2.22 11.47 4.50
N ALA A 96 -2.34 12.76 4.82
CA ALA A 96 -2.38 13.77 3.80
C ALA A 96 -1.03 13.84 3.07
N ARG A 97 -1.06 14.31 1.82
CA ARG A 97 0.13 14.46 0.97
C ARG A 97 1.27 15.20 1.69
N HIS A 98 0.99 16.37 2.26
CA HIS A 98 2.02 17.21 2.90
C HIS A 98 2.70 16.49 4.08
N GLU A 99 1.94 15.78 4.92
CA GLU A 99 2.48 14.99 6.04
C GLU A 99 3.45 13.92 5.55
N LEU A 100 3.15 13.27 4.42
CA LEU A 100 4.01 12.24 3.85
C LEU A 100 5.28 12.81 3.22
N GLN A 101 5.19 14.01 2.65
CA GLN A 101 6.35 14.71 2.10
C GLN A 101 7.30 15.13 3.24
N GLU A 102 6.76 15.70 4.31
CA GLU A 102 7.52 16.05 5.52
C GLU A 102 8.16 14.81 6.17
N ALA A 103 7.48 13.67 6.11
CA ALA A 103 8.00 12.38 6.57
C ALA A 103 8.96 11.68 5.59
N GLY A 104 9.18 12.24 4.39
CA GLY A 104 10.17 11.74 3.42
C GLY A 104 9.71 10.55 2.58
N TYR A 105 8.41 10.32 2.41
CA TYR A 105 7.87 9.21 1.60
C TYR A 105 7.89 9.47 0.08
N GLU A 106 8.37 10.63 -0.39
CA GLU A 106 8.31 11.05 -1.80
C GLU A 106 8.91 10.01 -2.76
N ASP A 107 10.20 9.71 -2.58
CA ASP A 107 10.94 8.78 -3.44
C ASP A 107 10.34 7.37 -3.40
N PHE A 108 9.87 6.93 -2.23
CA PHE A 108 9.25 5.63 -2.07
C PHE A 108 7.95 5.51 -2.88
N LEU A 109 7.05 6.48 -2.77
CA LEU A 109 5.78 6.43 -3.47
C LEU A 109 5.97 6.58 -4.99
N ASP A 110 6.92 7.40 -5.42
CA ASP A 110 7.27 7.52 -6.84
C ASP A 110 7.80 6.20 -7.41
N SER A 111 8.64 5.48 -6.65
CA SER A 111 9.15 4.15 -7.06
C SER A 111 8.00 3.14 -7.31
N LEU A 112 6.97 3.18 -6.47
CA LEU A 112 5.75 2.36 -6.61
C LEU A 112 4.89 2.77 -7.80
N GLY A 113 5.24 3.85 -8.52
CA GLY A 113 4.47 4.39 -9.64
C GLY A 113 3.24 5.16 -9.20
N LEU A 114 3.14 5.49 -7.91
CA LEU A 114 2.19 6.46 -7.38
C LEU A 114 2.89 7.79 -7.49
N ALA A 115 2.93 8.28 -8.72
CA ALA A 115 3.49 9.58 -8.96
C ALA A 115 2.74 10.56 -8.03
N PHE A 116 3.49 11.20 -7.13
CA PHE A 116 3.06 12.40 -6.41
C PHE A 116 2.87 13.48 -7.46
N LEU A 117 1.93 13.31 -8.41
CA LEU A 117 1.88 14.13 -9.60
C LEU A 117 1.68 15.56 -9.12
N GLY A 118 2.77 16.30 -9.28
CA GLY A 118 2.79 17.74 -9.23
C GLY A 118 1.78 18.23 -10.25
N ALA A 119 1.35 19.46 -10.01
CA ALA A 119 0.53 20.21 -10.93
C ALA A 119 0.84 19.84 -12.38
N CYS A 120 -0.19 19.47 -13.13
CA CYS A 120 -0.12 19.47 -14.59
C CYS A 120 0.67 20.71 -15.02
N ARG A 121 1.78 20.52 -15.72
CA ARG A 121 2.45 21.59 -16.44
C ARG A 121 1.99 21.58 -17.89
#